data_AF-V6SJR9-F1
#
_entry.id   AF-V6SJR9-F1
#
_cell.length_a   1.000
_cell.length_b   1.000
_cell.length_c   1.000
_cell.angle_alpha   90.00
_cell.angle_beta   90.00
_cell.angle_gamma   90.00
#
_symmetry.space_group_name_H-M   'P 1'
#
loop_
_entity.id
_entity.type
_entity.pdbx_description
1 polymer ?
#
loop_
_entity_poly.entity_id
_entity_poly.type
_entity_poly.pdbx_seq_one_letter_code
_entity_poly.pdbx_strand_id
1 'polypeptide(L)'
;MNTNMKKFDLHNDPKIETGFKVPEHYFEDFEARIMQQLPEQEVKVISLWQRRSVWVSSVAAVALLAFGLTFYFNYTSKGSLDETTVENYLASNMTSYDLIQELDQNDIQELENSLVLNDDAVESYLSENDNDIDLYLNE
;
A
#
# COMPACT_ATOMS: atom_id res chain seq x y z
N MET A 1 81.30 62.64 -45.72
CA MET A 1 80.30 62.71 -44.63
C MET A 1 80.93 62.10 -43.39
N ASN A 2 81.03 62.83 -42.28
CA ASN A 2 81.67 62.35 -41.04
C ASN A 2 80.56 62.12 -39.99
N THR A 3 80.32 60.87 -39.59
CA THR A 3 79.32 60.54 -38.55
C THR A 3 80.02 60.21 -37.24
N ASN A 4 80.06 61.19 -36.34
CA ASN A 4 80.44 60.99 -34.93
C ASN A 4 79.27 60.31 -34.19
N MET A 5 79.40 59.03 -33.87
CA MET A 5 78.50 58.37 -32.91
C MET A 5 79.02 58.61 -31.49
N LYS A 6 78.17 59.15 -30.61
CA LYS A 6 78.48 59.27 -29.19
C LYS A 6 78.56 57.87 -28.56
N LYS A 7 79.60 57.62 -27.77
CA LYS A 7 79.81 56.36 -27.04
C LYS A 7 78.75 56.23 -25.95
N PHE A 8 77.93 55.18 -26.00
CA PHE A 8 76.95 54.86 -24.96
C PHE A 8 77.68 54.27 -23.74
N ASP A 9 77.54 54.89 -22.56
CA ASP A 9 78.18 54.45 -21.32
C ASP A 9 77.12 54.21 -20.24
N LEU A 10 76.88 52.93 -19.94
CA LEU A 10 75.84 52.47 -19.01
C LEU A 10 76.06 52.96 -17.56
N HIS A 11 77.27 53.39 -17.21
CA HIS A 11 77.62 53.78 -15.85
C HIS A 11 77.45 55.28 -15.58
N ASN A 12 77.49 56.12 -16.63
CA ASN A 12 77.48 57.58 -16.50
C ASN A 12 76.24 58.25 -17.12
N ASP A 13 75.49 57.55 -17.97
CA ASP A 13 74.25 58.07 -18.56
C ASP A 13 73.02 57.81 -17.64
N PRO A 14 72.03 58.73 -17.59
CA PRO A 14 70.83 58.55 -16.77
C PRO A 14 70.07 57.30 -17.22
N LYS A 15 69.77 56.43 -16.24
CA LYS A 15 69.10 55.15 -16.47
C LYS A 15 67.74 55.40 -17.14
N ILE A 16 67.56 54.93 -18.37
CA ILE A 16 66.30 55.05 -19.10
C ILE A 16 65.25 54.24 -18.33
N GLU A 17 64.22 54.92 -17.83
CA GLU A 17 63.12 54.22 -17.16
C GLU A 17 62.38 53.35 -18.18
N THR A 18 62.21 52.07 -17.85
CA THR A 18 61.47 51.13 -18.69
C THR A 18 60.00 51.58 -18.74
N GLY A 19 59.45 51.79 -19.95
CA GLY A 19 58.04 52.19 -20.14
C GLY A 19 57.00 51.15 -19.70
N PHE A 20 57.46 49.97 -19.26
CA PHE A 20 56.62 48.92 -18.70
C PHE A 20 56.62 49.02 -17.18
N LYS A 21 55.85 49.97 -16.62
CA LYS A 21 55.55 50.02 -15.19
C LYS A 21 54.13 49.48 -14.98
N VAL A 22 53.99 48.51 -14.07
CA VAL A 22 52.66 48.04 -13.66
C VAL A 22 51.96 49.14 -12.87
N PRO A 23 50.63 49.28 -13.00
CA PRO A 23 49.85 50.16 -12.15
C PRO A 23 50.04 49.82 -10.67
N GLU A 24 49.93 50.83 -9.80
CA GLU A 24 49.92 50.62 -8.36
C GLU A 24 48.78 49.66 -7.98
N HIS A 25 49.05 48.72 -7.07
CA HIS A 25 48.08 47.73 -6.58
C HIS A 25 47.54 46.74 -7.64
N TYR A 26 48.14 46.65 -8.84
CA TYR A 26 47.68 45.73 -9.90
C TYR A 26 47.54 44.27 -9.43
N PHE A 27 48.56 43.76 -8.73
CA PHE A 27 48.56 42.38 -8.22
C PHE A 27 47.75 42.22 -6.93
N GLU A 28 47.60 43.28 -6.15
CA GLU A 28 46.84 43.27 -4.89
C GLU A 28 45.33 43.16 -5.19
N ASP A 29 44.85 43.87 -6.20
CA ASP A 29 43.44 43.85 -6.61
C ASP A 29 43.09 42.71 -7.58
N PHE A 30 44.08 41.99 -8.10
CA PHE A 30 43.89 41.00 -9.16
C PHE A 30 42.92 39.88 -8.74
N GLU A 31 43.11 39.34 -7.53
CA GLU A 31 42.26 38.28 -6.99
C GLU A 31 40.81 38.74 -6.85
N ALA A 32 40.60 39.94 -6.29
CA ALA A 32 39.28 40.51 -6.10
C ALA A 32 38.55 40.72 -7.45
N ARG A 33 39.26 41.18 -8.48
CA ARG A 33 38.71 41.36 -9.83
C ARG A 33 38.30 40.04 -10.47
N ILE A 34 39.10 38.99 -10.29
CA ILE A 34 38.78 37.65 -10.81
C ILE A 34 37.55 37.08 -10.10
N MET A 35 37.48 37.20 -8.76
CA MET A 35 36.33 36.71 -7.99
C MET A 35 35.03 37.43 -8.34
N GLN A 36 35.08 38.74 -8.63
CA GLN A 36 33.91 39.51 -9.08
C GLN A 36 33.44 39.15 -10.49
N GLN A 37 34.31 38.59 -11.33
CA GLN A 37 33.97 38.15 -12.69
C GLN A 37 33.44 36.71 -12.72
N LEU A 38 33.61 35.95 -11.65
CA LEU A 38 33.04 34.61 -11.55
C LEU A 38 31.52 34.74 -11.34
N PRO A 39 30.69 33.96 -12.07
CA PRO A 39 29.26 33.91 -11.81
C PRO A 39 29.03 33.41 -10.39
N GLU A 40 28.20 34.12 -9.62
CA GLU A 40 27.76 33.65 -8.31
C GLU A 40 27.10 32.27 -8.48
N GLN A 41 27.61 31.28 -7.75
CA GLN A 41 26.96 29.96 -7.70
C GLN A 41 25.69 30.10 -6.87
N GLU A 42 24.60 30.43 -7.54
CA GLU A 42 23.26 30.33 -6.95
C GLU A 42 22.99 28.86 -6.64
N VAL A 43 23.15 28.48 -5.36
CA VAL A 43 22.75 27.15 -4.89
C VAL A 43 21.24 27.06 -5.07
N LYS A 44 20.80 26.29 -6.07
CA LYS A 44 19.38 26.15 -6.40
C LYS A 44 18.63 25.49 -5.25
N VAL A 45 18.13 26.30 -4.32
CA VAL A 45 17.27 25.88 -3.21
C VAL A 45 15.90 25.54 -3.76
N ILE A 46 15.71 24.28 -4.13
CA ILE A 46 14.37 23.78 -4.46
C ILE A 46 13.59 23.58 -3.16
N SER A 47 12.37 24.13 -3.11
CA SER A 47 11.53 23.97 -1.92
C SER A 47 11.09 22.50 -1.78
N LEU A 48 11.36 21.89 -0.62
CA LEU A 48 10.96 20.49 -0.34
C LEU A 48 9.44 20.28 -0.41
N TRP A 49 8.66 21.36 -0.33
CA TRP A 49 7.20 21.32 -0.46
C TRP A 49 6.73 20.93 -1.86
N GLN A 50 7.50 21.22 -2.91
CA GLN A 50 7.16 20.86 -4.30
C GLN A 50 7.11 19.33 -4.53
N ARG A 51 7.78 18.54 -3.67
CA ARG A 51 7.79 17.07 -3.76
C ARG A 51 6.63 16.39 -3.00
N ARG A 52 5.80 17.13 -2.25
CA ARG A 52 4.67 16.54 -1.51
C ARG A 52 3.65 15.87 -2.43
N SER A 53 3.43 16.38 -3.63
CA SER A 53 2.52 15.76 -4.63
C SER A 53 2.93 14.34 -5.01
N VAL A 54 4.24 14.06 -5.08
CA VAL A 54 4.76 12.71 -5.39
C VAL A 54 4.47 11.74 -4.25
N TRP A 55 4.67 12.15 -3.00
CA TRP A 55 4.35 11.34 -1.83
C TRP A 55 2.85 11.09 -1.69
N VAL A 56 2.03 12.12 -1.93
CA VAL A 56 0.57 11.99 -1.93
C VAL A 56 0.09 11.05 -3.04
N SER A 57 0.70 11.10 -4.23
CA SER A 57 0.40 10.19 -5.34
C SER A 57 0.73 8.73 -4.99
N SER A 58 1.88 8.47 -4.37
CA SER A 58 2.23 7.12 -3.90
C SER A 58 1.26 6.60 -2.84
N VAL A 59 0.88 7.43 -1.87
CA VAL A 59 -0.10 7.05 -0.84
C VAL A 59 -1.48 6.79 -1.47
N ALA A 60 -1.91 7.63 -2.42
CA ALA A 60 -3.17 7.44 -3.13
C ALA A 60 -3.19 6.14 -3.96
N ALA A 61 -2.10 5.81 -4.66
CA ALA A 61 -1.99 4.58 -5.42
C ALA A 61 -2.09 3.33 -4.53
N VAL A 62 -1.41 3.33 -3.38
CA VAL A 62 -1.51 2.24 -2.39
C VAL A 62 -2.93 2.15 -1.82
N ALA A 63 -3.57 3.29 -1.54
CA ALA A 63 -4.95 3.32 -1.06
C ALA A 63 -5.94 2.76 -2.10
N LEU A 64 -5.78 3.10 -3.38
CA LEU A 64 -6.61 2.56 -4.47
C LEU A 64 -6.41 1.06 -4.64
N LEU A 65 -5.18 0.55 -4.52
CA LEU A 65 -4.92 -0.89 -4.55
C LEU A 65 -5.52 -1.59 -3.32
N ALA A 66 -5.37 -1.02 -2.13
CA ALA A 66 -5.94 -1.58 -0.91
C ALA A 66 -7.48 -1.62 -0.96
N PHE A 67 -8.12 -0.52 -1.39
CA PHE A 67 -9.57 -0.47 -1.59
C PHE A 67 -10.03 -1.39 -2.72
N GLY A 68 -9.31 -1.44 -3.84
CA GLY A 68 -9.63 -2.32 -4.96
C GLY A 68 -9.57 -3.80 -4.57
N LEU A 69 -8.52 -4.20 -3.85
CA LEU A 69 -8.37 -5.56 -3.33
C LEU A 69 -9.46 -5.88 -2.29
N THR A 70 -9.73 -4.98 -1.34
CA THR A 70 -10.78 -5.22 -0.35
C THR A 70 -12.14 -5.40 -1.02
N PHE A 71 -12.50 -4.54 -1.98
CA PHE A 71 -13.78 -4.61 -2.67
C PHE A 71 -13.88 -5.89 -3.53
N TYR A 72 -12.82 -6.28 -4.22
CA TYR A 72 -12.75 -7.51 -5.00
C TYR A 72 -12.96 -8.77 -4.15
N PHE A 73 -12.29 -8.86 -2.99
CA PHE A 73 -12.46 -9.99 -2.08
C PHE A 73 -13.84 -9.98 -1.39
N ASN A 74 -14.39 -8.81 -1.06
CA ASN A 74 -15.72 -8.70 -0.45
C ASN A 74 -16.87 -9.00 -1.44
N TYR A 75 -16.68 -8.80 -2.75
CA TYR A 75 -17.67 -9.18 -3.77
C TYR A 75 -17.69 -10.68 -4.05
N THR A 76 -16.53 -11.35 -3.94
CA THR A 76 -16.45 -12.81 -4.16
C THR A 76 -17.05 -13.60 -2.99
N SER A 77 -17.14 -13.00 -1.80
CA SER A 77 -17.64 -13.67 -0.60
C SER A 77 -19.13 -13.45 -0.36
N LYS A 78 -19.99 -13.72 -1.35
CA LYS A 78 -21.44 -13.92 -1.15
C LYS A 78 -22.01 -14.91 -2.14
N GLY A 79 -21.79 -16.18 -1.82
CA GLY A 79 -22.68 -17.27 -2.21
C GLY A 79 -23.03 -18.06 -0.95
N SER A 80 -23.55 -17.39 0.09
CA SER A 80 -24.24 -18.14 1.15
C SER A 80 -25.44 -18.79 0.48
N LEU A 81 -25.49 -20.13 0.49
CA LEU A 81 -26.65 -20.83 -0.03
C LEU A 81 -27.87 -20.33 0.75
N ASP A 82 -28.89 -19.93 0.00
CA ASP A 82 -30.15 -19.53 0.60
C ASP A 82 -30.76 -20.74 1.31
N GLU A 83 -31.23 -20.55 2.54
CA GLU A 83 -31.77 -21.62 3.38
C GLU A 83 -32.86 -22.40 2.66
N THR A 84 -33.76 -21.70 1.96
CA THR A 84 -34.82 -22.36 1.17
C THR A 84 -34.27 -23.19 0.02
N THR A 85 -33.13 -22.81 -0.56
CA THR A 85 -32.48 -23.59 -1.62
C THR A 85 -31.85 -24.86 -1.05
N VAL A 86 -31.23 -24.77 0.13
CA VAL A 86 -30.66 -25.93 0.84
C VAL A 86 -31.75 -26.90 1.25
N GLU A 87 -32.83 -26.41 1.87
CA GLU A 87 -33.98 -27.23 2.27
C GLU A 87 -34.59 -27.96 1.08
N ASN A 88 -34.86 -27.24 -0.02
CA ASN A 88 -35.41 -27.85 -1.23
C ASN A 88 -34.49 -28.93 -1.83
N TYR A 89 -33.16 -28.70 -1.79
CA TYR A 89 -32.18 -29.68 -2.25
C TYR A 89 -32.19 -30.93 -1.37
N LEU A 90 -32.15 -30.77 -0.05
CA LEU A 90 -32.20 -31.88 0.90
C LEU A 90 -33.51 -32.65 0.79
N ALA A 91 -34.65 -31.97 0.72
CA ALA A 91 -35.97 -32.60 0.59
C ALA A 91 -36.15 -33.37 -0.73
N SER A 92 -35.49 -32.93 -1.81
CA SER A 92 -35.62 -33.56 -3.13
C SER A 92 -34.61 -34.66 -3.39
N ASN A 93 -33.43 -34.62 -2.75
CA ASN A 93 -32.30 -35.50 -3.09
C ASN A 93 -31.87 -36.43 -1.96
N MET A 94 -32.37 -36.22 -0.74
CA MET A 94 -31.97 -37.00 0.44
C MET A 94 -33.20 -37.66 1.06
N THR A 95 -33.05 -38.90 1.53
CA THR A 95 -34.10 -39.54 2.32
C THR A 95 -33.91 -39.25 3.81
N SER A 96 -34.98 -39.36 4.60
CA SER A 96 -34.89 -39.23 6.05
C SER A 96 -33.91 -40.22 6.68
N TYR A 97 -33.74 -41.42 6.08
CA TYR A 97 -32.79 -42.43 6.56
C TYR A 97 -31.33 -42.02 6.32
N ASP A 98 -31.04 -41.38 5.19
CA ASP A 98 -29.70 -40.86 4.90
C ASP A 98 -29.34 -39.72 5.85
N LEU A 99 -30.30 -38.84 6.17
CA LEU A 99 -30.11 -37.77 7.15
C LEU A 99 -29.82 -38.32 8.55
N ILE A 100 -30.58 -39.33 8.99
CA ILE A 100 -30.39 -39.94 10.33
C ILE A 100 -29.00 -40.57 10.47
N GLN A 101 -28.45 -41.16 9.41
CA GLN A 101 -27.11 -41.77 9.44
C GLN A 101 -25.97 -40.75 9.54
N GLU A 102 -26.22 -39.51 9.09
CA GLU A 102 -25.22 -38.43 9.13
C GLU A 102 -25.23 -37.67 10.47
N LEU A 103 -26.25 -37.87 11.32
CA LEU A 103 -26.32 -37.26 12.65
C LEU A 103 -25.36 -37.96 13.62
N ASP A 104 -24.58 -37.16 14.36
CA ASP A 104 -23.74 -37.65 15.43
C ASP A 104 -24.45 -37.64 16.80
N GLN A 105 -23.79 -38.17 17.84
CA GLN A 105 -24.38 -38.22 19.19
C GLN A 105 -24.65 -36.84 19.79
N ASN A 106 -23.87 -35.82 19.46
CA ASN A 106 -24.06 -34.47 19.95
C ASN A 106 -25.27 -33.83 19.26
N ASP A 107 -25.41 -34.03 17.95
CA ASP A 107 -26.55 -33.54 17.16
C ASP A 107 -27.87 -34.10 17.71
N ILE A 108 -27.89 -35.42 17.98
CA ILE A 108 -29.06 -36.08 18.59
C ILE A 108 -29.38 -35.48 19.96
N GLN A 109 -28.36 -35.24 20.79
CA GLN A 109 -28.56 -34.67 22.12
C GLN A 109 -29.07 -33.22 22.08
N GLU A 110 -28.66 -32.42 21.10
CA GLU A 110 -29.24 -31.09 20.88
C GLU A 110 -30.70 -31.17 20.44
N LEU A 111 -31.04 -32.10 19.55
CA LEU A 111 -32.42 -32.32 19.11
C LEU A 111 -33.32 -32.73 20.29
N GLU A 112 -32.87 -33.67 21.12
CA GLU A 112 -33.58 -34.10 22.33
C GLU A 112 -33.85 -32.92 23.28
N ASN A 113 -32.86 -32.04 23.47
CA ASN A 113 -33.01 -30.85 24.31
C ASN A 113 -33.97 -29.80 23.72
N SER A 114 -34.06 -29.74 22.39
CA SER A 114 -34.96 -28.82 21.68
C SER A 114 -36.41 -29.32 21.61
N LEU A 115 -36.62 -30.63 21.80
CA LEU A 115 -37.94 -31.24 21.78
C LEU A 115 -38.70 -30.94 23.06
N VAL A 116 -39.74 -30.11 22.97
CA VAL A 116 -40.71 -29.95 24.05
C VAL A 116 -41.77 -31.04 23.91
N LEU A 117 -41.61 -32.13 24.64
CA LEU A 117 -42.63 -33.17 24.73
C LEU A 117 -43.83 -32.64 25.52
N ASN A 118 -45.01 -32.71 24.91
CA ASN A 118 -46.28 -32.40 25.54
C ASN A 118 -47.03 -33.70 25.77
N ASP A 119 -47.30 -34.03 27.04
CA ASP A 119 -47.92 -35.31 27.42
C ASP A 119 -49.26 -35.54 26.71
N ASP A 120 -50.09 -34.50 26.54
CA ASP A 120 -51.39 -34.62 25.84
C ASP A 120 -51.21 -34.97 24.34
N ALA A 121 -50.23 -34.36 23.68
CA ALA A 121 -49.92 -34.65 22.28
C ALA A 121 -49.34 -36.07 22.11
N VAL A 122 -48.52 -36.52 23.05
CA VAL A 122 -47.98 -37.89 23.08
C VAL A 122 -49.09 -38.90 23.29
N GLU A 123 -49.97 -38.68 24.27
CA GLU A 123 -51.12 -39.56 24.54
C GLU A 123 -52.07 -39.64 23.33
N SER A 124 -52.34 -38.51 22.68
CA SER A 124 -53.15 -38.48 21.46
C SER A 124 -52.50 -39.27 20.31
N TYR A 125 -51.20 -39.12 20.10
CA TYR A 125 -50.47 -39.85 19.05
C TYR A 125 -50.45 -41.36 19.32
N LEU A 126 -50.17 -41.75 20.56
CA LEU A 126 -50.16 -43.17 20.96
C LEU A 126 -51.54 -43.79 20.81
N SER A 127 -52.60 -43.09 21.23
CA SER A 127 -53.98 -43.56 21.11
C SER A 127 -54.44 -43.69 19.66
N GLU A 128 -53.98 -42.80 18.77
CA GLU A 128 -54.32 -42.83 17.34
C GLU A 128 -53.62 -43.99 16.60
N ASN A 129 -52.43 -44.37 17.04
CA ASN A 129 -51.59 -45.40 16.41
C ASN A 129 -51.50 -46.70 17.24
N ASP A 130 -52.42 -46.91 18.18
CA ASP A 130 -52.41 -48.01 19.17
C ASP A 130 -52.21 -49.39 18.52
N ASN A 131 -52.91 -49.64 17.41
CA ASN A 131 -52.82 -50.92 16.68
C ASN A 131 -51.45 -51.16 16.02
N ASP A 132 -50.77 -50.10 15.56
CA ASP A 132 -49.45 -50.21 14.91
C ASP A 132 -48.36 -50.38 15.96
N ILE A 133 -48.48 -49.70 17.10
CA ILE A 133 -47.53 -49.79 18.21
C ILE A 133 -47.56 -51.19 18.85
N ASP A 134 -48.74 -51.76 19.06
CA ASP A 134 -48.90 -53.13 19.58
C ASP A 134 -48.27 -54.19 18.66
N LEU A 135 -48.22 -53.95 17.35
CA LEU A 135 -47.58 -54.84 16.38
C LEU A 135 -46.05 -54.83 16.53
N TYR A 136 -45.44 -53.67 16.75
CA TYR A 136 -43.97 -53.53 16.89
C TYR A 136 -43.44 -53.95 18.26
N LEU A 137 -44.27 -53.97 19.31
CA LEU A 137 -43.87 -54.35 20.67
C LEU A 137 -44.01 -55.86 20.95
N ASN A 138 -44.77 -56.57 20.12
CA ASN A 138 -45.05 -58.01 20.30
C ASN A 138 -44.33 -58.91 19.27
N GLU A 139 -43.48 -58.35 18.41
CA GLU A 139 -42.38 -59.08 17.72
C GLU A 139 -41.05 -58.91 18.46
#